data_AF-A0A2A9GGY4-F1
#
_entry.id   AF-A0A2A9GGY4-F1
#
_cell.length_a   1.000
_cell.length_b   1.000
_cell.length_c   1.000
_cell.angle_alpha   90.00
_cell.angle_beta   90.00
_cell.angle_gamma   90.00
#
_symmetry.space_group_name_H-M   'P 1'
#
loop_
_entity.id
_entity.type
_entity.pdbx_description
1 polymer ?
#
loop_
_entity_poly.entity_id
_entity_poly.type
_entity_poly.pdbx_seq_one_letter_code
_entity_poly.pdbx_strand_id
1 'polypeptide(L)'
;MALSKETVLATLQSVEVPGGGTAISRDLVRALAVQDGVVRFVLEGAPHPELEAMRPALEAAIKALPEVTSVTVVVPAGAPRGLGGTAQQSQQRGPAIGGHPKPQQGPQKVPGVKKIIAVGSGKGGVGKSTVASNLAVALTRAGKRVGLLDADIYGPSLPRMMGTSKRPASPDGQTILPLQAHGVTLMSVGLMLKESEAVIWRGPMLMGAMQQMLFQVKWDEYGPLDVLLIDLPPGTGDVQLTLCQKTELDGAIIVSTPQDVALLDAKKAIDMFQRLKTPIHGLVENMSSYVCPNCGHEAHLFGHGGVAAEAKALGLPFLGALPVDLDVRLAGDAGTPVAAGEGPAAEGYAALAQGLVDRDLL
;
A
#
# COMPACT_ATOMS: atom_id res chain seq x y z
N MET A 1 1.64 39.56 -8.23
CA MET A 1 2.14 38.16 -8.20
C MET A 1 0.99 37.29 -8.68
N ALA A 2 1.14 35.98 -8.75
CA ALA A 2 0.00 35.09 -8.98
C ALA A 2 -0.43 34.54 -7.62
N LEU A 3 -1.73 34.54 -7.36
CA LEU A 3 -2.29 34.06 -6.09
C LEU A 3 -1.89 32.59 -5.91
N SER A 4 -1.04 32.33 -4.92
CA SER A 4 -0.56 30.97 -4.65
C SER A 4 -1.51 30.20 -3.73
N LYS A 5 -1.50 28.87 -3.85
CA LYS A 5 -2.27 28.00 -2.96
C LYS A 5 -1.78 28.11 -1.51
N GLU A 6 -0.48 28.35 -1.34
CA GLU A 6 0.19 28.54 -0.05
C GLU A 6 -0.32 29.80 0.66
N THR A 7 -0.50 30.91 -0.06
CA THR A 7 -1.07 32.15 0.47
C THR A 7 -2.50 31.94 0.96
N VAL A 8 -3.31 31.20 0.20
CA VAL A 8 -4.69 30.89 0.59
C VAL A 8 -4.72 29.99 1.83
N LEU A 9 -3.88 28.95 1.89
CA LEU A 9 -3.79 28.06 3.05
C LEU A 9 -3.33 28.81 4.31
N ALA A 10 -2.31 29.67 4.20
CA ALA A 10 -1.83 30.50 5.31
C ALA A 10 -2.94 31.43 5.83
N THR A 11 -3.74 32.00 4.93
CA THR A 11 -4.88 32.84 5.30
C THR A 11 -5.93 32.03 6.05
N LEU A 12 -6.33 30.86 5.54
CA LEU A 12 -7.29 29.95 6.21
C LEU A 12 -6.76 29.45 7.56
N GLN A 13 -5.44 29.35 7.73
CA GLN A 13 -4.80 28.96 8.98
C GLN A 13 -4.75 30.09 10.01
N SER A 14 -5.04 31.33 9.63
CA SER A 14 -5.11 32.49 10.54
C SER A 14 -6.53 32.82 11.02
N VAL A 15 -7.56 32.21 10.42
CA VAL A 15 -8.97 32.47 10.76
C VAL A 15 -9.44 31.48 11.82
N GLU A 16 -9.77 32.00 12.99
CA GLU A 16 -10.45 31.21 14.03
C GLU A 16 -11.88 30.86 13.62
N VAL A 17 -12.27 29.61 13.86
CA VAL A 17 -13.61 29.10 13.53
C VAL A 17 -14.39 28.72 14.80
N PRO A 18 -15.73 28.76 14.78
CA PRO A 18 -16.58 28.23 15.85
C PRO A 18 -16.15 26.81 16.24
N GLY A 19 -16.11 26.51 17.54
CA GLY A 19 -15.60 25.23 18.06
C GLY A 19 -14.08 25.20 18.34
N GLY A 20 -13.39 26.33 18.16
CA GLY A 20 -11.97 26.50 18.46
C GLY A 20 -11.05 26.11 17.31
N GLY A 21 -9.81 26.61 17.32
CA GLY A 21 -8.83 26.39 16.25
C GLY A 21 -9.21 27.04 14.91
N THR A 22 -8.59 26.58 13.84
CA THR A 22 -8.80 27.07 12.46
C THR A 22 -9.25 25.95 11.52
N ALA A 23 -9.83 26.32 10.38
CA ALA A 23 -10.29 25.36 9.37
C ALA A 23 -9.18 24.41 8.88
N ILE A 24 -7.92 24.87 8.89
CA ILE A 24 -6.76 24.05 8.54
C ILE A 24 -6.37 23.13 9.70
N SER A 25 -6.26 23.65 10.93
CA SER A 25 -5.88 22.84 12.10
C SER A 25 -6.88 21.72 12.42
N ARG A 26 -8.15 21.92 12.04
CA ARG A 26 -9.26 20.97 12.20
C ARG A 26 -9.51 20.11 10.96
N ASP A 27 -8.65 20.22 9.95
CA ASP A 27 -8.74 19.46 8.70
C ASP A 27 -10.13 19.54 8.02
N LEU A 28 -10.70 20.74 7.96
CA LEU A 28 -12.06 20.96 7.44
C LEU A 28 -12.10 21.32 5.94
N VAL A 29 -10.95 21.65 5.33
CA VAL A 29 -10.88 22.15 3.95
C VAL A 29 -10.58 20.99 2.99
N ARG A 30 -11.40 20.86 1.94
CA ARG A 30 -11.27 19.86 0.87
C ARG A 30 -11.25 20.54 -0.50
N ALA A 31 -10.65 19.88 -1.49
CA ALA A 31 -10.64 20.31 -2.88
C ALA A 31 -10.24 21.79 -3.13
N LEU A 32 -9.27 22.32 -2.36
CA LEU A 32 -8.78 23.68 -2.56
C LEU A 32 -8.11 23.84 -3.92
N ALA A 33 -8.71 24.67 -4.77
CA ALA A 33 -8.23 25.07 -6.08
C ALA A 33 -8.09 26.59 -6.14
N VAL A 34 -6.98 27.04 -6.75
CA VAL A 34 -6.68 28.45 -6.99
C VAL A 34 -6.29 28.58 -8.46
N GLN A 35 -7.07 29.33 -9.23
CA GLN A 35 -6.84 29.51 -10.66
C GLN A 35 -7.35 30.88 -11.09
N ASP A 36 -6.50 31.70 -11.72
CA ASP A 36 -6.86 33.01 -12.29
C ASP A 36 -7.62 33.93 -11.31
N GLY A 37 -7.19 33.96 -10.05
CA GLY A 37 -7.81 34.73 -8.97
C GLY A 37 -9.13 34.15 -8.44
N VAL A 38 -9.55 32.97 -8.91
CA VAL A 38 -10.71 32.24 -8.40
C VAL A 38 -10.26 31.22 -7.36
N VAL A 39 -10.81 31.30 -6.16
CA VAL A 39 -10.56 30.35 -5.07
C VAL A 39 -11.79 29.49 -4.83
N ARG A 40 -11.63 28.18 -4.85
CA ARG A 40 -12.71 27.23 -4.58
C ARG A 40 -12.27 26.19 -3.58
N PHE A 41 -13.11 25.89 -2.60
CA PHE A 41 -12.90 24.76 -1.68
C PHE A 41 -14.21 24.29 -1.08
N VAL A 42 -14.19 23.08 -0.54
CA VAL A 42 -15.32 22.44 0.13
C VAL A 42 -15.02 22.39 1.63
N LEU A 43 -16.02 22.64 2.46
CA LEU A 43 -15.96 22.50 3.91
C LEU A 43 -16.64 21.19 4.33
N GLU A 44 -15.88 20.30 4.99
CA GLU A 44 -16.34 19.00 5.47
C GLU A 44 -15.71 18.66 6.83
N GLY A 45 -16.16 17.62 7.51
CA GLY A 45 -15.52 17.13 8.75
C GLY A 45 -16.03 17.74 10.06
N ALA A 46 -17.08 18.58 10.01
CA ALA A 46 -17.82 19.05 11.19
C ALA A 46 -19.35 19.00 10.96
N PRO A 47 -20.19 19.12 12.00
CA PRO A 47 -21.64 19.24 11.84
C PRO A 47 -22.03 20.36 10.88
N HIS A 48 -23.01 20.11 10.00
CA HIS A 48 -23.45 21.06 8.98
C HIS A 48 -23.77 22.48 9.50
N PRO A 49 -24.46 22.66 10.65
CA PRO A 49 -24.70 24.01 11.20
C PRO A 49 -23.41 24.76 11.53
N GLU A 50 -22.36 24.04 11.95
CA GLU A 50 -21.06 24.61 12.29
C GLU A 50 -20.29 25.00 11.01
N LEU A 51 -20.33 24.16 9.98
CA LEU A 51 -19.70 24.44 8.67
C LEU A 51 -20.34 25.66 7.99
N GLU A 52 -21.67 25.78 8.04
CA GLU A 52 -22.37 26.96 7.55
C GLU A 52 -22.07 28.21 8.38
N ALA A 53 -21.93 28.07 9.70
CA ALA A 53 -21.59 29.21 10.57
C ALA A 53 -20.18 29.77 10.31
N MET A 54 -19.21 28.92 9.95
CA MET A 54 -17.83 29.37 9.67
C MET A 54 -17.60 29.86 8.24
N ARG A 55 -18.44 29.42 7.29
CA ARG A 55 -18.29 29.73 5.86
C ARG A 55 -18.14 31.23 5.57
N PRO A 56 -18.96 32.16 6.11
CA PRO A 56 -18.83 33.59 5.81
C PRO A 56 -17.48 34.19 6.24
N ALA A 57 -16.94 33.75 7.38
CA ALA A 57 -15.67 34.24 7.90
C ALA A 57 -14.50 33.82 7.00
N LEU A 58 -14.51 32.57 6.53
CA LEU A 58 -13.49 32.07 5.59
C LEU A 58 -13.61 32.72 4.21
N GLU A 59 -14.83 32.91 3.70
CA GLU A 59 -15.06 33.64 2.46
C GLU A 59 -14.55 35.09 2.53
N ALA A 60 -14.82 35.79 3.63
CA ALA A 60 -14.37 37.17 3.83
C ALA A 60 -12.84 37.28 3.89
N ALA A 61 -12.18 36.37 4.62
CA ALA A 61 -10.73 36.35 4.74
C ALA A 61 -10.03 36.12 3.39
N ILE A 62 -10.54 35.20 2.57
CA ILE A 62 -9.97 34.97 1.24
C ILE A 62 -10.28 36.13 0.28
N LYS A 63 -11.48 36.70 0.32
CA LYS A 63 -11.83 37.87 -0.51
C LYS A 63 -10.96 39.10 -0.24
N ALA A 64 -10.35 39.20 0.95
CA ALA A 64 -9.46 40.32 1.30
C ALA A 64 -8.07 40.24 0.65
N LEU A 65 -7.71 39.12 0.01
CA LEU A 65 -6.41 38.97 -0.65
C LEU A 65 -6.37 39.78 -1.97
N PRO A 66 -5.26 40.50 -2.26
CA PRO A 66 -5.18 41.49 -3.35
C PRO A 66 -5.22 40.93 -4.79
N GLU A 67 -5.46 39.63 -4.96
CA GLU A 67 -5.48 38.92 -6.25
C GLU A 67 -6.70 37.98 -6.38
N VAL A 68 -7.65 38.05 -5.44
CA VAL A 68 -8.86 37.23 -5.46
C VAL A 68 -9.99 37.96 -6.18
N THR A 69 -10.41 37.40 -7.31
CA THR A 69 -11.55 37.86 -8.10
C THR A 69 -12.87 37.25 -7.60
N SER A 70 -12.85 35.99 -7.17
CA SER A 70 -14.04 35.35 -6.58
C SER A 70 -13.67 34.20 -5.65
N VAL A 71 -14.56 33.94 -4.69
CA VAL A 71 -14.43 32.82 -3.75
C VAL A 71 -15.71 32.01 -3.79
N THR A 72 -15.57 30.70 -3.92
CA THR A 72 -16.69 29.75 -3.81
C THR A 72 -16.36 28.74 -2.73
N VAL A 73 -17.10 28.81 -1.63
CA VAL A 73 -17.03 27.81 -0.56
C VAL A 73 -18.28 26.95 -0.64
N VAL A 74 -18.09 25.64 -0.77
CA VAL A 74 -19.20 24.69 -0.83
C VAL A 74 -19.30 23.99 0.52
N VAL A 75 -20.46 24.08 1.16
CA VAL A 75 -20.83 23.23 2.28
C VAL A 75 -21.84 22.22 1.74
N PRO A 76 -21.50 20.92 1.67
CA PRO A 76 -22.43 19.91 1.16
C PRO A 76 -23.66 19.79 2.06
N ALA A 77 -24.85 19.86 1.48
CA ALA A 77 -26.11 19.70 2.21
C ALA A 77 -26.30 18.24 2.68
N GLY A 78 -26.01 17.98 3.97
CA GLY A 78 -26.28 16.72 4.66
C GLY A 78 -25.15 16.26 5.57
N ALA A 79 -25.45 15.36 6.52
CA ALA A 79 -24.42 14.50 7.11
C ALA A 79 -23.65 13.80 5.97
N PRO A 80 -22.35 13.46 6.14
CA PRO A 80 -21.58 12.80 5.10
C PRO A 80 -22.38 11.62 4.56
N ARG A 81 -22.99 11.80 3.38
CA ARG A 81 -23.71 10.74 2.68
C ARG A 81 -22.66 9.90 1.98
N GLY A 82 -21.89 9.17 2.76
CA GLY A 82 -21.71 7.76 2.42
C GLY A 82 -23.10 7.15 2.48
N LEU A 83 -23.52 6.48 1.40
CA LEU A 83 -24.75 5.71 1.44
C LEU A 83 -24.69 4.72 2.60
N GLY A 84 -25.62 4.88 3.54
CA GLY A 84 -26.02 3.85 4.50
C GLY A 84 -26.02 4.30 5.96
N GLY A 85 -27.21 4.29 6.57
CA GLY A 85 -27.36 4.03 8.00
C GLY A 85 -28.02 5.14 8.80
N THR A 86 -29.34 4.99 8.97
CA THR A 86 -30.10 5.56 10.08
C THR A 86 -29.43 5.32 11.43
N ALA A 87 -29.71 6.24 12.36
CA ALA A 87 -29.35 6.13 13.77
C ALA A 87 -29.66 4.75 14.37
N GLN A 88 -28.88 4.41 15.40
CA GLN A 88 -28.91 3.20 16.22
C GLN A 88 -28.16 1.99 15.65
N GLN A 89 -26.86 1.89 15.98
CA GLN A 89 -26.30 0.69 16.62
C GLN A 89 -24.85 0.93 17.04
N SER A 90 -24.61 0.80 18.34
CA SER A 90 -23.31 0.63 18.95
C SER A 90 -22.73 -0.74 18.57
N GLN A 91 -22.07 -0.84 17.42
CA GLN A 91 -21.27 -2.01 17.05
C GLN A 91 -19.98 -1.55 16.34
N GLN A 92 -18.85 -1.88 16.98
CA GLN A 92 -17.46 -1.83 16.51
C GLN A 92 -17.19 -0.97 15.25
N ARG A 93 -16.77 0.29 15.47
CA ARG A 93 -16.22 1.13 14.40
C ARG A 93 -14.91 0.51 13.90
N GLY A 94 -14.89 0.02 12.65
CA GLY A 94 -13.63 -0.27 11.96
C GLY A 94 -12.84 1.02 11.69
N PRO A 95 -11.51 0.95 11.50
CA PRO A 95 -10.70 2.15 11.25
C PRO A 95 -11.12 2.87 9.96
N ALA A 96 -11.09 4.20 9.99
CA ALA A 96 -11.23 5.05 8.81
C ALA A 96 -9.86 5.23 8.15
N ILE A 97 -9.73 4.85 6.87
CA ILE A 97 -8.48 4.94 6.11
C ILE A 97 -8.56 6.02 5.04
N GLY A 98 -7.41 6.64 4.77
CA GLY A 98 -7.25 7.56 3.64
C GLY A 98 -7.39 9.04 4.01
N GLY A 99 -7.18 9.38 5.29
CA GLY A 99 -7.07 10.78 5.72
C GLY A 99 -5.86 11.49 5.10
N HIS A 100 -5.80 12.82 5.18
CA HIS A 100 -4.64 13.56 4.70
C HIS A 100 -3.36 13.17 5.48
N PRO A 101 -2.20 13.07 4.82
CA PRO A 101 -0.95 12.73 5.49
C PRO A 101 -0.62 13.77 6.56
N LYS A 102 -0.25 13.33 7.77
CA LYS A 102 0.31 14.26 8.77
C LYS A 102 1.72 14.66 8.32
N PRO A 103 2.13 15.93 8.51
CA PRO A 103 3.50 16.34 8.22
C PRO A 103 4.46 15.57 9.15
N GLN A 104 5.26 14.69 8.56
CA GLN A 104 6.23 13.83 9.24
C GLN A 104 7.60 14.04 8.58
N GLN A 105 8.63 14.30 9.40
CA GLN A 105 9.99 14.54 8.95
C GLN A 105 10.70 13.20 8.67
N GLY A 106 11.13 13.03 7.42
CA GLY A 106 12.04 11.96 6.97
C GLY A 106 11.50 10.53 7.03
N PRO A 107 12.28 9.56 6.52
CA PRO A 107 12.03 8.13 6.72
C PRO A 107 12.10 7.78 8.22
N GLN A 108 11.20 6.92 8.68
CA GLN A 108 11.15 6.43 10.06
C GLN A 108 11.10 4.91 10.10
N LYS A 109 11.57 4.29 11.18
CA LYS A 109 11.39 2.86 11.39
C LYS A 109 9.93 2.55 11.74
N VAL A 110 9.41 1.46 11.18
CA VAL A 110 8.10 0.94 11.55
C VAL A 110 8.19 0.28 12.94
N PRO A 111 7.37 0.68 13.92
CA PRO A 111 7.36 0.06 15.23
C PRO A 111 7.10 -1.44 15.17
N GLY A 112 7.85 -2.21 15.96
CA GLY A 112 7.66 -3.66 16.04
C GLY A 112 8.26 -4.47 14.88
N VAL A 113 8.97 -3.83 13.94
CA VAL A 113 9.53 -4.49 12.74
C VAL A 113 11.05 -4.30 12.69
N LYS A 114 11.81 -5.39 12.50
CA LYS A 114 13.28 -5.32 12.34
C LYS A 114 13.71 -4.98 10.91
N LYS A 115 13.16 -5.67 9.92
CA LYS A 115 13.46 -5.49 8.49
C LYS A 115 12.22 -5.22 7.66
N ILE A 116 12.33 -4.32 6.68
CA ILE A 116 11.26 -4.06 5.70
C ILE A 116 11.78 -4.36 4.30
N ILE A 117 11.11 -5.30 3.62
CA ILE A 117 11.44 -5.71 2.26
C ILE A 117 10.26 -5.42 1.35
N ALA A 118 10.49 -4.60 0.34
CA ALA A 118 9.52 -4.34 -0.71
C ALA A 118 9.51 -5.46 -1.75
N VAL A 119 8.33 -5.96 -2.12
CA VAL A 119 8.14 -6.89 -3.24
C VAL A 119 7.53 -6.09 -4.39
N GLY A 120 8.34 -5.84 -5.42
CA GLY A 120 7.97 -5.00 -6.56
C GLY A 120 7.88 -5.78 -7.87
N SER A 121 7.18 -5.20 -8.85
CA SER A 121 7.18 -5.68 -10.23
C SER A 121 7.07 -4.51 -11.20
N GLY A 122 7.64 -4.68 -12.40
CA GLY A 122 7.51 -3.68 -13.45
C GLY A 122 6.10 -3.58 -14.04
N LYS A 123 5.42 -4.73 -14.17
CA LYS A 123 4.10 -4.84 -14.79
C LYS A 123 3.12 -5.61 -13.89
N GLY A 124 1.83 -5.44 -14.17
CA GLY A 124 0.77 -6.28 -13.61
C GLY A 124 0.79 -7.70 -14.18
N GLY A 125 0.30 -8.67 -13.42
CA GLY A 125 0.11 -10.05 -13.90
C GLY A 125 1.34 -10.96 -13.88
N VAL A 126 2.50 -10.51 -13.38
CA VAL A 126 3.70 -11.38 -13.22
C VAL A 126 3.63 -12.33 -12.01
N GLY A 127 2.54 -12.30 -11.24
CA GLY A 127 2.38 -13.11 -10.02
C GLY A 127 3.13 -12.57 -8.80
N LYS A 128 3.41 -11.27 -8.74
CA LYS A 128 4.05 -10.59 -7.60
C LYS A 128 3.39 -10.92 -6.25
N SER A 129 2.07 -10.75 -6.13
CA SER A 129 1.31 -11.04 -4.90
C SER A 129 1.29 -12.53 -4.56
N THR A 130 1.30 -13.40 -5.57
CA THR A 130 1.46 -14.85 -5.39
C THR A 130 2.83 -15.19 -4.79
N VAL A 131 3.90 -14.55 -5.29
CA VAL A 131 5.25 -14.72 -4.74
C VAL A 131 5.33 -14.15 -3.32
N ALA A 132 4.78 -12.96 -3.08
CA ALA A 132 4.81 -12.31 -1.77
C ALA A 132 4.10 -13.15 -0.68
N SER A 133 2.90 -13.65 -0.96
CA SER A 133 2.13 -14.50 -0.03
C SER A 133 2.82 -15.82 0.27
N ASN A 134 3.27 -16.54 -0.77
CA ASN A 134 3.96 -17.82 -0.57
C ASN A 134 5.33 -17.65 0.10
N LEU A 135 6.09 -16.60 -0.23
CA LEU A 135 7.34 -16.29 0.43
C LEU A 135 7.13 -15.97 1.92
N ALA A 136 6.07 -15.23 2.27
CA ALA A 136 5.74 -14.93 3.65
C ALA A 136 5.48 -16.20 4.47
N VAL A 137 4.70 -17.13 3.91
CA VAL A 137 4.39 -18.42 4.54
C VAL A 137 5.65 -19.29 4.64
N ALA A 138 6.46 -19.35 3.58
CA ALA A 138 7.71 -20.12 3.58
C ALA A 138 8.72 -19.61 4.63
N LEU A 139 8.87 -18.29 4.75
CA LEU A 139 9.71 -17.66 5.78
C LEU A 139 9.18 -17.94 7.20
N THR A 140 7.87 -17.95 7.38
CA THR A 140 7.23 -18.31 8.66
C THR A 140 7.53 -19.76 9.03
N ARG A 141 7.47 -20.69 8.05
CA ARG A 141 7.85 -22.09 8.24
C ARG A 141 9.35 -22.27 8.52
N ALA A 142 10.19 -21.36 8.02
CA ALA A 142 11.61 -21.29 8.35
C ALA A 142 11.88 -20.65 9.74
N GLY A 143 10.84 -20.41 10.54
CA GLY A 143 10.97 -19.93 11.92
C GLY A 143 11.09 -18.42 12.08
N LYS A 144 10.85 -17.64 11.01
CA LYS A 144 10.83 -16.17 11.08
C LYS A 144 9.44 -15.67 11.48
N ARG A 145 9.37 -14.55 12.21
CA ARG A 145 8.11 -13.83 12.42
C ARG A 145 7.91 -12.84 11.29
N VAL A 146 6.90 -13.10 10.47
CA VAL A 146 6.69 -12.40 9.20
C VAL A 146 5.42 -11.58 9.23
N GLY A 147 5.55 -10.32 8.85
CA GLY A 147 4.44 -9.47 8.46
C GLY A 147 4.28 -9.46 6.94
N LEU A 148 3.04 -9.31 6.49
CA LEU A 148 2.71 -9.10 5.09
C LEU A 148 1.73 -7.93 4.97
N LEU A 149 2.15 -6.90 4.24
CA LEU A 149 1.36 -5.72 3.94
C LEU A 149 0.99 -5.69 2.46
N ASP A 150 -0.31 -5.64 2.17
CA ASP A 150 -0.83 -5.38 0.84
C ASP A 150 -0.91 -3.88 0.58
N ALA A 151 0.01 -3.38 -0.26
CA ALA A 151 0.05 -1.99 -0.69
C ALA A 151 -0.59 -1.79 -2.08
N ASP A 152 -1.11 -2.84 -2.73
CA ASP A 152 -1.82 -2.74 -4.00
C ASP A 152 -3.29 -2.36 -3.78
N ILE A 153 -3.51 -1.08 -3.47
CA ILE A 153 -4.81 -0.53 -3.08
C ILE A 153 -5.86 -0.69 -4.20
N TYR A 154 -5.42 -0.73 -5.46
CA TYR A 154 -6.33 -0.80 -6.61
C TYR A 154 -6.75 -2.23 -6.95
N GLY A 155 -5.95 -3.22 -6.58
CA GLY A 155 -6.22 -4.63 -6.83
C GLY A 155 -5.79 -5.52 -5.67
N PRO A 156 -6.31 -5.31 -4.44
CA PRO A 156 -5.88 -6.05 -3.27
C PRO A 156 -6.23 -7.52 -3.45
N SER A 157 -5.21 -8.37 -3.52
CA SER A 157 -5.36 -9.81 -3.77
C SER A 157 -4.96 -10.65 -2.56
N LEU A 158 -4.16 -10.09 -1.65
CA LEU A 158 -3.63 -10.82 -0.50
C LEU A 158 -4.70 -11.30 0.49
N PRO A 159 -5.76 -10.55 0.81
CA PRO A 159 -6.84 -11.07 1.66
C PRO A 159 -7.42 -12.39 1.14
N ARG A 160 -7.69 -12.44 -0.17
CA ARG A 160 -8.21 -13.63 -0.83
C ARG A 160 -7.18 -14.77 -0.81
N MET A 161 -5.94 -14.50 -1.20
CA MET A 161 -4.86 -15.50 -1.25
C MET A 161 -4.49 -16.07 0.13
N MET A 162 -4.68 -15.29 1.19
CA MET A 162 -4.42 -15.69 2.57
C MET A 162 -5.68 -16.23 3.27
N GLY A 163 -6.82 -16.29 2.59
CA GLY A 163 -8.05 -16.89 3.12
C GLY A 163 -8.71 -16.07 4.23
N THR A 164 -8.56 -14.74 4.20
CA THR A 164 -9.13 -13.85 5.20
C THR A 164 -10.01 -12.76 4.59
N SER A 165 -11.15 -12.51 5.22
CA SER A 165 -12.09 -11.43 4.89
C SER A 165 -12.52 -10.65 6.12
N LYS A 166 -11.95 -10.96 7.29
CA LYS A 166 -12.32 -10.30 8.55
C LYS A 166 -11.86 -8.85 8.51
N ARG A 167 -12.72 -7.91 8.89
CA ARG A 167 -12.31 -6.51 9.03
C ARG A 167 -11.40 -6.34 10.26
N PRO A 168 -10.22 -5.67 10.14
CA PRO A 168 -9.36 -5.34 11.27
C PRO A 168 -10.10 -4.53 12.32
N ALA A 169 -9.83 -4.83 13.59
CA ALA A 169 -10.37 -4.07 14.71
C ALA A 169 -9.48 -2.86 15.02
N SER A 170 -10.10 -1.79 15.50
CA SER A 170 -9.40 -0.65 16.08
C SER A 170 -10.12 -0.22 17.37
N PRO A 171 -9.82 -0.86 18.52
CA PRO A 171 -10.58 -0.65 19.75
C PRO A 171 -10.57 0.80 20.26
N ASP A 172 -9.45 1.50 20.04
CA ASP A 172 -9.22 2.90 20.43
C ASP A 172 -9.48 3.90 19.28
N GLY A 173 -9.84 3.39 18.09
CA GLY A 173 -10.01 4.19 16.87
C GLY A 173 -8.71 4.79 16.31
N GLN A 174 -7.55 4.43 16.86
CA GLN A 174 -6.24 4.95 16.45
C GLN A 174 -5.28 3.84 16.03
N THR A 175 -5.20 2.78 16.82
CA THR A 175 -4.36 1.61 16.60
C THR A 175 -5.16 0.56 15.84
N ILE A 176 -4.59 0.05 14.77
CA ILE A 176 -5.21 -1.01 13.96
C ILE A 176 -4.59 -2.35 14.36
N LEU A 177 -5.42 -3.28 14.81
CA LEU A 177 -4.99 -4.63 15.13
C LEU A 177 -4.94 -5.46 13.84
N PRO A 178 -3.76 -5.95 13.42
CA PRO A 178 -3.64 -6.76 12.22
C PRO A 178 -4.28 -8.14 12.43
N LEU A 179 -4.53 -8.83 11.31
CA LEU A 179 -4.97 -10.21 11.34
C LEU A 179 -3.77 -11.15 11.36
N GLN A 180 -4.02 -12.43 11.61
CA GLN A 180 -3.03 -13.47 11.42
C GLN A 180 -3.64 -14.58 10.55
N ALA A 181 -2.90 -15.03 9.53
CA ALA A 181 -3.27 -16.13 8.67
C ALA A 181 -2.01 -16.94 8.33
N HIS A 182 -2.08 -18.26 8.45
CA HIS A 182 -0.94 -19.15 8.17
C HIS A 182 0.34 -18.79 8.93
N GLY A 183 0.20 -18.25 10.16
CA GLY A 183 1.29 -17.75 11.00
C GLY A 183 1.85 -16.38 10.61
N VAL A 184 1.39 -15.80 9.50
CA VAL A 184 1.79 -14.48 9.00
C VAL A 184 0.89 -13.38 9.58
N THR A 185 1.48 -12.32 10.12
CA THR A 185 0.74 -11.11 10.53
C THR A 185 0.39 -10.30 9.28
N LEU A 186 -0.90 -10.08 9.03
CA LEU A 186 -1.40 -9.61 7.74
C LEU A 186 -2.20 -8.32 7.89
N MET A 187 -1.95 -7.39 6.97
CA MET A 187 -2.74 -6.18 6.79
C MET A 187 -2.93 -5.86 5.31
N SER A 188 -4.13 -5.41 4.94
CA SER A 188 -4.46 -4.96 3.58
C SER A 188 -5.52 -3.88 3.64
N VAL A 189 -5.42 -2.88 2.76
CA VAL A 189 -6.52 -1.91 2.55
C VAL A 189 -7.80 -2.64 2.13
N GLY A 190 -7.68 -3.71 1.35
CA GLY A 190 -8.81 -4.52 0.89
C GLY A 190 -9.72 -5.02 2.01
N LEU A 191 -9.20 -5.24 3.22
CA LEU A 191 -9.97 -5.70 4.38
C LEU A 191 -10.83 -4.60 5.03
N MET A 192 -10.57 -3.33 4.70
CA MET A 192 -11.35 -2.18 5.19
C MET A 192 -12.32 -1.64 4.17
N LEU A 193 -12.17 -2.03 2.91
CA LEU A 193 -13.05 -1.65 1.82
C LEU A 193 -14.28 -2.58 1.78
N LYS A 194 -15.40 -2.06 1.28
CA LYS A 194 -16.56 -2.91 0.99
C LYS A 194 -16.33 -3.59 -0.37
N GLU A 195 -16.63 -4.88 -0.47
CA GLU A 195 -16.33 -5.75 -1.64
C GLU A 195 -16.90 -5.26 -2.99
N SER A 196 -17.81 -4.28 -3.00
CA SER A 196 -18.49 -3.80 -4.21
C SER A 196 -18.28 -2.31 -4.52
N GLU A 197 -17.47 -1.61 -3.74
CA GLU A 197 -17.21 -0.17 -3.95
C GLU A 197 -15.89 0.03 -4.71
N ALA A 198 -15.98 0.68 -5.88
CA ALA A 198 -14.78 1.09 -6.61
C ALA A 198 -14.01 2.14 -5.80
N VAL A 199 -12.74 1.88 -5.55
CA VAL A 199 -11.87 2.73 -4.74
C VAL A 199 -11.37 3.90 -5.59
N ILE A 200 -12.05 5.04 -5.52
CA ILE A 200 -11.61 6.27 -6.21
C ILE A 200 -10.77 7.10 -5.24
N TRP A 201 -9.53 6.66 -4.97
CA TRP A 201 -8.63 7.37 -4.07
C TRP A 201 -7.65 8.26 -4.84
N ARG A 202 -7.49 9.50 -4.35
CA ARG A 202 -6.50 10.45 -4.87
C ARG A 202 -5.16 10.27 -4.16
N GLY A 203 -4.06 10.67 -4.81
CA GLY A 203 -2.68 10.53 -4.30
C GLY A 203 -2.52 10.78 -2.79
N PRO A 204 -2.95 11.92 -2.24
CA PRO A 204 -2.83 12.21 -0.81
C PRO A 204 -3.53 11.20 0.11
N MET A 205 -4.66 10.62 -0.30
CA MET A 205 -5.39 9.60 0.47
C MET A 205 -4.61 8.29 0.48
N LEU A 206 -4.02 7.90 -0.66
CA LEU A 206 -3.15 6.71 -0.74
C LEU A 206 -1.94 6.87 0.16
N MET A 207 -1.34 8.06 0.18
CA MET A 207 -0.22 8.37 1.07
C MET A 207 -0.61 8.27 2.53
N GLY A 208 -1.76 8.84 2.91
CA GLY A 208 -2.29 8.74 4.27
C GLY A 208 -2.58 7.30 4.66
N ALA A 209 -3.23 6.52 3.79
CA ALA A 209 -3.49 5.11 4.01
C ALA A 209 -2.20 4.31 4.23
N MET A 210 -1.17 4.56 3.40
CA MET A 210 0.13 3.92 3.53
C MET A 210 0.80 4.27 4.86
N GLN A 211 0.74 5.54 5.29
CA GLN A 211 1.24 5.95 6.60
C GLN A 211 0.49 5.26 7.75
N GLN A 212 -0.84 5.14 7.65
CA GLN A 212 -1.63 4.42 8.66
C GLN A 212 -1.22 2.94 8.72
N MET A 213 -1.07 2.28 7.57
CA MET A 213 -0.62 0.89 7.52
C MET A 213 0.79 0.67 8.06
N LEU A 214 1.69 1.62 7.84
CA LEU A 214 3.05 1.52 8.34
C LEU A 214 3.12 1.83 9.85
N PHE A 215 2.43 2.87 10.32
CA PHE A 215 2.69 3.43 11.66
C PHE A 215 1.54 3.31 12.67
N GLN A 216 0.32 3.00 12.22
CA GLN A 216 -0.85 2.82 13.10
C GLN A 216 -1.24 1.34 13.24
N VAL A 217 -0.70 0.45 12.42
CA VAL A 217 -0.86 -0.99 12.60
C VAL A 217 0.06 -1.46 13.70
N LYS A 218 -0.50 -2.21 14.65
CA LYS A 218 0.25 -2.85 15.73
C LYS A 218 0.93 -4.12 15.22
N TRP A 219 2.00 -3.97 14.45
CA TRP A 219 2.72 -5.08 13.82
C TRP A 219 3.28 -6.10 14.81
N ASP A 220 3.53 -5.70 16.06
CA ASP A 220 4.01 -6.55 17.14
C ASP A 220 2.88 -7.18 17.99
N GLU A 221 1.62 -7.13 17.55
CA GLU A 221 0.48 -7.74 18.25
C GLU A 221 0.69 -9.23 18.53
N TYR A 222 1.37 -9.94 17.62
CA TYR A 222 1.72 -11.35 17.76
C TYR A 222 3.22 -11.56 18.06
N GLY A 223 3.88 -10.52 18.58
CA GLY A 223 5.33 -10.46 18.82
C GLY A 223 6.08 -9.67 17.73
N PRO A 224 7.28 -9.16 18.03
CA PRO A 224 8.02 -8.31 17.09
C PRO A 224 8.40 -9.09 15.83
N LEU A 225 8.21 -8.48 14.67
CA LEU A 225 8.48 -9.09 13.39
C LEU A 225 9.98 -9.07 13.08
N ASP A 226 10.49 -10.17 12.54
CA ASP A 226 11.82 -10.21 11.96
C ASP A 226 11.79 -9.49 10.60
N VAL A 227 10.75 -9.72 9.80
CA VAL A 227 10.59 -9.07 8.49
C VAL A 227 9.14 -8.67 8.21
N LEU A 228 8.95 -7.50 7.62
CA LEU A 228 7.70 -7.07 6.98
C LEU A 228 7.89 -7.07 5.47
N LEU A 229 7.18 -7.97 4.78
CA LEU A 229 7.08 -7.96 3.32
C LEU A 229 5.98 -6.99 2.89
N ILE A 230 6.29 -6.10 1.95
CA ILE A 230 5.32 -5.14 1.40
C ILE A 230 5.05 -5.46 -0.06
N ASP A 231 3.86 -5.97 -0.38
CA ASP A 231 3.41 -6.24 -1.74
C ASP A 231 2.99 -4.94 -2.42
N LEU A 232 3.86 -4.39 -3.26
CA LEU A 232 3.65 -3.09 -3.91
C LEU A 232 2.65 -3.18 -5.07
N PRO A 233 1.99 -2.09 -5.48
CA PRO A 233 1.30 -2.08 -6.78
C PRO A 233 2.30 -2.25 -7.94
N PRO A 234 1.85 -2.67 -9.13
CA PRO A 234 2.73 -2.76 -10.29
C PRO A 234 3.26 -1.38 -10.73
N GLY A 235 4.44 -1.37 -11.34
CA GLY A 235 5.06 -0.16 -11.90
C GLY A 235 5.87 0.63 -10.88
N THR A 236 5.99 1.94 -11.12
CA THR A 236 6.85 2.87 -10.36
C THR A 236 6.07 4.13 -9.96
N GLY A 237 4.92 3.94 -9.30
CA GLY A 237 3.97 5.00 -8.97
C GLY A 237 4.19 5.66 -7.60
N ASP A 238 3.20 6.46 -7.18
CA ASP A 238 3.25 7.27 -5.96
C ASP A 238 3.37 6.44 -4.68
N VAL A 239 2.84 5.22 -4.65
CA VAL A 239 2.90 4.33 -3.47
C VAL A 239 4.34 3.93 -3.16
N GLN A 240 5.10 3.56 -4.18
CA GLN A 240 6.50 3.15 -4.06
C GLN A 240 7.37 4.33 -3.58
N LEU A 241 7.15 5.52 -4.16
CA LEU A 241 7.83 6.75 -3.74
C LEU A 241 7.49 7.12 -2.29
N THR A 242 6.21 7.03 -1.92
CA THR A 242 5.75 7.32 -0.56
C THR A 242 6.39 6.36 0.44
N LEU A 243 6.45 5.07 0.12
CA LEU A 243 7.08 4.07 0.96
C LEU A 243 8.54 4.46 1.24
N CYS A 244 9.33 4.71 0.19
CA CYS A 244 10.74 5.08 0.34
C CYS A 244 10.97 6.43 1.05
N GLN A 245 10.02 7.36 0.93
CA GLN A 245 10.09 8.66 1.61
C GLN A 245 9.70 8.60 3.09
N LYS A 246 8.89 7.61 3.49
CA LYS A 246 8.27 7.54 4.82
C LYS A 246 8.88 6.47 5.70
N THR A 247 9.39 5.39 5.14
CA THR A 247 10.06 4.35 5.91
C THR A 247 11.45 4.07 5.39
N GLU A 248 12.32 3.64 6.30
CA GLU A 248 13.58 3.00 5.94
C GLU A 248 13.27 1.63 5.32
N LEU A 249 13.70 1.40 4.08
CA LEU A 249 13.61 0.10 3.41
C LEU A 249 14.96 -0.61 3.49
N ASP A 250 14.97 -1.83 4.00
CA ASP A 250 16.18 -2.65 4.08
C ASP A 250 16.53 -3.32 2.74
N GLY A 251 15.50 -3.55 1.91
CA GLY A 251 15.74 -3.94 0.53
C GLY A 251 14.47 -4.18 -0.29
N ALA A 252 14.70 -4.62 -1.52
CA ALA A 252 13.65 -4.93 -2.47
C ALA A 252 13.90 -6.27 -3.19
N ILE A 253 12.83 -7.01 -3.43
CA ILE A 253 12.78 -8.19 -4.29
C ILE A 253 11.96 -7.82 -5.53
N ILE A 254 12.50 -8.10 -6.71
CA ILE A 254 11.84 -7.78 -7.98
C ILE A 254 11.32 -9.06 -8.62
N VAL A 255 10.00 -9.13 -8.83
CA VAL A 255 9.35 -10.26 -9.51
C VAL A 255 9.10 -9.90 -10.97
N SER A 256 9.50 -10.79 -11.87
CA SER A 256 9.24 -10.66 -13.31
C SER A 256 8.98 -12.03 -13.95
N THR A 257 8.60 -12.02 -15.22
CA THR A 257 8.48 -13.21 -16.08
C THR A 257 9.60 -13.20 -17.13
N PRO A 258 9.96 -14.33 -17.75
CA PRO A 258 11.05 -14.40 -18.73
C PRO A 258 10.86 -13.55 -20.00
N GLN A 259 9.63 -13.10 -20.28
CA GLN A 259 9.28 -12.33 -21.48
C GLN A 259 10.02 -10.99 -21.56
N ASP A 260 10.52 -10.65 -22.75
CA ASP A 260 11.23 -9.39 -23.02
C ASP A 260 10.44 -8.14 -22.57
N VAL A 261 9.14 -8.12 -22.83
CA VAL A 261 8.26 -7.01 -22.44
C VAL A 261 8.22 -6.84 -20.91
N ALA A 262 8.21 -7.94 -20.16
CA ALA A 262 8.24 -7.91 -18.71
C ALA A 262 9.57 -7.37 -18.16
N LEU A 263 10.68 -7.77 -18.82
CA LEU A 263 12.03 -7.36 -18.43
C LEU A 263 12.22 -5.84 -18.58
N LEU A 264 11.65 -5.22 -19.63
CA LEU A 264 11.70 -3.78 -19.81
C LEU A 264 11.04 -3.01 -18.65
N ASP A 265 9.94 -3.51 -18.12
CA ASP A 265 9.29 -2.85 -16.98
C ASP A 265 10.01 -3.18 -15.66
N ALA A 266 10.55 -4.39 -15.51
CA ALA A 266 11.38 -4.74 -14.36
C ALA A 266 12.60 -3.81 -14.24
N LYS A 267 13.20 -3.40 -15.37
CA LYS A 267 14.29 -2.41 -15.39
C LYS A 267 13.88 -1.07 -14.79
N LYS A 268 12.66 -0.60 -15.04
CA LYS A 268 12.15 0.65 -14.46
C LYS A 268 12.01 0.53 -12.94
N ALA A 269 11.51 -0.60 -12.45
CA ALA A 269 11.43 -0.87 -11.02
C ALA A 269 12.82 -0.91 -10.37
N ILE A 270 13.79 -1.55 -11.02
CA ILE A 270 15.19 -1.59 -10.57
C ILE A 270 15.79 -0.18 -10.49
N ASP A 271 15.69 0.60 -11.57
CA ASP A 271 16.18 1.98 -11.63
C ASP A 271 15.54 2.85 -10.53
N MET A 272 14.23 2.71 -10.29
CA MET A 272 13.54 3.41 -9.22
C MET A 272 14.14 3.09 -7.84
N PHE A 273 14.29 1.81 -7.47
CA PHE A 273 14.88 1.44 -6.18
C PHE A 273 16.34 1.89 -6.04
N GLN A 274 17.12 1.81 -7.12
CA GLN A 274 18.51 2.30 -7.13
C GLN A 274 18.59 3.82 -6.90
N ARG A 275 17.73 4.61 -7.58
CA ARG A 275 17.64 6.07 -7.37
C ARG A 275 17.20 6.42 -5.96
N LEU A 276 16.34 5.59 -5.37
CA LEU A 276 15.88 5.71 -3.99
C LEU A 276 16.86 5.08 -2.99
N LYS A 277 18.04 4.63 -3.44
CA LYS A 277 19.12 4.03 -2.62
C LYS A 277 18.67 2.83 -1.80
N THR A 278 17.64 2.11 -2.26
CA THR A 278 17.16 0.89 -1.63
C THR A 278 17.94 -0.31 -2.18
N PRO A 279 18.57 -1.15 -1.33
CA PRO A 279 19.27 -2.34 -1.79
C PRO A 279 18.34 -3.31 -2.52
N ILE A 280 18.79 -3.90 -3.63
CA ILE A 280 18.03 -4.96 -4.31
C ILE A 280 18.59 -6.30 -3.84
N HIS A 281 17.79 -7.04 -3.07
CA HIS A 281 18.14 -8.36 -2.54
C HIS A 281 18.14 -9.44 -3.62
N GLY A 282 17.37 -9.24 -4.69
CA GLY A 282 17.50 -9.99 -5.93
C GLY A 282 16.24 -10.04 -6.77
N LEU A 283 16.35 -10.75 -7.88
CA LEU A 283 15.27 -10.95 -8.84
C LEU A 283 14.72 -12.38 -8.75
N VAL A 284 13.40 -12.51 -8.90
CA VAL A 284 12.69 -13.79 -9.01
C VAL A 284 12.10 -13.89 -10.41
N GLU A 285 12.39 -15.00 -11.10
CA GLU A 285 11.74 -15.35 -12.37
C GLU A 285 10.50 -16.20 -12.08
N ASN A 286 9.31 -15.61 -12.14
CA ASN A 286 8.07 -16.36 -12.02
C ASN A 286 7.59 -16.86 -13.39
N MET A 287 6.82 -17.94 -13.41
CA MET A 287 6.29 -18.55 -14.63
C MET A 287 7.41 -18.95 -15.63
N SER A 288 8.54 -19.47 -15.12
CA SER A 288 9.77 -19.74 -15.90
C SER A 288 9.67 -20.97 -16.81
N SER A 289 8.87 -21.95 -16.42
CA SER A 289 8.62 -23.18 -17.17
C SER A 289 7.29 -23.79 -16.76
N TYR A 290 6.81 -24.76 -17.53
CA TYR A 290 5.63 -25.55 -17.23
C TYR A 290 6.03 -27.02 -17.34
N VAL A 291 5.84 -27.79 -16.28
CA VAL A 291 6.11 -29.23 -16.28
C VAL A 291 4.78 -29.95 -16.40
N CYS A 292 4.60 -30.68 -17.51
CA CYS A 292 3.37 -31.43 -17.76
C CYS A 292 3.18 -32.51 -16.68
N PRO A 293 2.09 -32.47 -15.90
CA PRO A 293 1.89 -33.44 -14.81
C PRO A 293 1.65 -34.87 -15.31
N ASN A 294 1.29 -35.04 -16.59
CA ASN A 294 1.00 -36.35 -17.16
C ASN A 294 2.25 -37.06 -17.73
N CYS A 295 3.22 -36.31 -18.27
CA CYS A 295 4.38 -36.90 -18.95
C CYS A 295 5.75 -36.33 -18.53
N GLY A 296 5.79 -35.34 -17.64
CA GLY A 296 7.02 -34.70 -17.18
C GLY A 296 7.70 -33.79 -18.20
N HIS A 297 7.10 -33.57 -19.38
CA HIS A 297 7.66 -32.66 -20.38
C HIS A 297 7.71 -31.22 -19.85
N GLU A 298 8.88 -30.61 -19.91
CA GLU A 298 9.09 -29.20 -19.57
C GLU A 298 8.94 -28.33 -20.81
N ALA A 299 8.08 -27.30 -20.72
CA ALA A 299 7.85 -26.32 -21.75
C ALA A 299 8.08 -24.90 -21.21
N HIS A 300 8.75 -24.05 -21.98
CA HIS A 300 9.03 -22.66 -21.62
C HIS A 300 8.02 -21.71 -22.28
N LEU A 301 6.77 -21.74 -21.80
CA LEU A 301 5.63 -21.03 -22.40
C LEU A 301 5.87 -19.54 -22.64
N PHE A 302 6.70 -18.92 -21.79
CA PHE A 302 6.96 -17.49 -21.79
C PHE A 302 8.44 -17.14 -22.02
N GLY A 303 9.24 -18.10 -22.51
CA GLY A 303 10.69 -18.04 -22.50
C GLY A 303 11.28 -18.57 -21.20
N HIS A 304 12.61 -18.53 -21.05
CA HIS A 304 13.31 -19.00 -19.87
C HIS A 304 14.65 -18.28 -19.68
N GLY A 305 15.00 -17.97 -18.44
CA GLY A 305 16.31 -17.42 -18.07
C GLY A 305 16.52 -15.95 -18.41
N GLY A 306 15.49 -15.26 -18.89
CA GLY A 306 15.57 -13.83 -19.24
C GLY A 306 15.87 -12.96 -18.01
N VAL A 307 15.26 -13.28 -16.87
CA VAL A 307 15.48 -12.57 -15.60
C VAL A 307 16.85 -12.91 -15.02
N ALA A 308 17.30 -14.17 -15.12
CA ALA A 308 18.63 -14.57 -14.68
C ALA A 308 19.75 -13.89 -15.50
N ALA A 309 19.57 -13.82 -16.82
CA ALA A 309 20.50 -13.12 -17.71
C ALA A 309 20.55 -11.62 -17.40
N GLU A 310 19.39 -11.00 -17.16
CA GLU A 310 19.31 -9.59 -16.81
C GLU A 310 19.91 -9.30 -15.43
N ALA A 311 19.64 -10.13 -14.42
CA ALA A 311 20.25 -10.04 -13.10
C ALA A 311 21.78 -10.06 -13.21
N LYS A 312 22.33 -10.98 -14.01
CA LYS A 312 23.77 -11.06 -14.29
C LYS A 312 24.30 -9.80 -15.00
N ALA A 313 23.58 -9.30 -16.01
CA ALA A 313 23.98 -8.10 -16.76
C ALA A 313 24.03 -6.85 -15.87
N LEU A 314 23.12 -6.74 -14.91
CA LEU A 314 23.03 -5.63 -13.96
C LEU A 314 23.88 -5.83 -12.69
N GLY A 315 24.56 -6.98 -12.54
CA GLY A 315 25.30 -7.32 -11.33
C GLY A 315 24.42 -7.50 -10.08
N LEU A 316 23.16 -7.88 -10.27
CA LEU A 316 22.17 -8.09 -9.20
C LEU A 316 22.02 -9.58 -8.86
N PRO A 317 21.66 -9.94 -7.62
CA PRO A 317 21.44 -11.34 -7.26
C PRO A 317 20.23 -11.93 -7.98
N PHE A 318 20.36 -13.16 -8.42
CA PHE A 318 19.22 -13.99 -8.83
C PHE A 318 18.82 -14.88 -7.65
N LEU A 319 17.54 -14.83 -7.26
CA LEU A 319 17.02 -15.61 -6.13
C LEU A 319 16.54 -16.99 -6.57
N GLY A 320 15.97 -17.09 -7.77
CA GLY A 320 15.51 -18.34 -8.31
C GLY A 320 14.41 -18.18 -9.35
N ALA A 321 14.04 -19.31 -9.94
CA ALA A 321 12.96 -19.43 -10.91
C ALA A 321 11.83 -20.29 -10.33
N LEU A 322 10.58 -19.91 -10.61
CA LEU A 322 9.38 -20.63 -10.18
C LEU A 322 8.57 -21.03 -11.42
N PRO A 323 8.23 -22.32 -11.58
CA PRO A 323 7.42 -22.78 -12.71
C PRO A 323 5.96 -22.29 -12.60
N VAL A 324 5.27 -22.28 -13.74
CA VAL A 324 3.81 -22.25 -13.81
C VAL A 324 3.30 -23.58 -13.25
N ASP A 325 2.53 -23.48 -12.18
CA ASP A 325 2.01 -24.65 -11.48
C ASP A 325 0.51 -24.46 -11.18
N LEU A 326 -0.28 -25.51 -11.44
CA LEU A 326 -1.72 -25.50 -11.21
C LEU A 326 -2.05 -25.43 -9.72
N ASP A 327 -1.26 -26.10 -8.88
CA ASP A 327 -1.48 -26.14 -7.44
C ASP A 327 -1.29 -24.76 -6.83
N VAL A 328 -0.32 -23.98 -7.31
CA VAL A 328 -0.14 -22.57 -6.91
C VAL A 328 -1.42 -21.76 -7.16
N ARG A 329 -2.04 -21.94 -8.34
CA ARG A 329 -3.28 -21.23 -8.73
C ARG A 329 -4.46 -21.68 -7.89
N LEU A 330 -4.65 -22.99 -7.72
CA LEU A 330 -5.74 -23.56 -6.91
C LEU A 330 -5.62 -23.16 -5.43
N ALA A 331 -4.41 -23.24 -4.87
CA ALA A 331 -4.09 -22.90 -3.50
C ALA A 331 -4.36 -21.40 -3.20
N GLY A 332 -3.93 -20.52 -4.10
CA GLY A 332 -4.21 -19.08 -4.02
C GLY A 332 -5.71 -18.77 -4.03
N ASP A 333 -6.47 -19.40 -4.92
CA ASP A 333 -7.92 -19.21 -5.00
C ASP A 333 -8.67 -19.76 -3.77
N ALA A 334 -8.14 -20.83 -3.17
CA ALA A 334 -8.67 -21.45 -1.96
C ALA A 334 -8.28 -20.70 -0.67
N GLY A 335 -7.38 -19.71 -0.75
CA GLY A 335 -6.95 -18.90 0.40
C GLY A 335 -5.93 -19.59 1.31
N THR A 336 -5.25 -20.61 0.80
CA THR A 336 -4.17 -21.29 1.52
C THR A 336 -2.97 -21.36 0.59
N PRO A 337 -1.97 -20.47 0.72
CA PRO A 337 -0.80 -20.45 -0.17
C PRO A 337 -0.14 -21.84 -0.25
N VAL A 338 0.32 -22.26 -1.43
CA VAL A 338 0.90 -23.61 -1.64
C VAL A 338 2.10 -23.86 -0.73
N ALA A 339 2.84 -22.79 -0.36
CA ALA A 339 3.93 -22.83 0.59
C ALA A 339 3.52 -23.25 2.01
N ALA A 340 2.23 -23.35 2.33
CA ALA A 340 1.74 -23.94 3.58
C ALA A 340 1.77 -25.48 3.56
N GLY A 341 1.76 -26.10 2.37
CA GLY A 341 1.71 -27.55 2.17
C GLY A 341 3.08 -28.18 1.86
N GLU A 342 3.06 -29.30 1.16
CA GLU A 342 4.27 -30.02 0.72
C GLU A 342 4.30 -30.15 -0.81
N GLY A 343 5.43 -30.58 -1.35
CA GLY A 343 5.61 -30.87 -2.77
C GLY A 343 6.42 -29.81 -3.53
N PRO A 344 6.63 -30.03 -4.84
CA PRO A 344 7.61 -29.27 -5.63
C PRO A 344 7.37 -27.75 -5.65
N ALA A 345 6.10 -27.34 -5.74
CA ALA A 345 5.75 -25.92 -5.70
C ALA A 345 6.08 -25.28 -4.35
N ALA A 346 5.77 -25.96 -3.24
CA ALA A 346 6.10 -25.49 -1.89
C ALA A 346 7.61 -25.44 -1.66
N GLU A 347 8.35 -26.43 -2.15
CA GLU A 347 9.81 -26.50 -2.10
C GLU A 347 10.48 -25.34 -2.85
N GLY A 348 9.94 -24.91 -3.99
CA GLY A 348 10.43 -23.74 -4.71
C GLY A 348 10.39 -22.46 -3.86
N TYR A 349 9.29 -22.22 -3.15
CA TYR A 349 9.19 -21.08 -2.23
C TYR A 349 10.05 -21.25 -0.97
N ALA A 350 10.18 -22.47 -0.45
CA ALA A 350 11.08 -22.77 0.66
C ALA A 350 12.55 -22.50 0.30
N ALA A 351 12.97 -22.83 -0.93
CA ALA A 351 14.32 -22.53 -1.42
C ALA A 351 14.56 -21.01 -1.53
N LEU A 352 13.58 -20.24 -2.02
CA LEU A 352 13.67 -18.77 -2.03
C LEU A 352 13.79 -18.20 -0.61
N ALA A 353 12.97 -18.68 0.32
CA ALA A 353 13.01 -18.26 1.72
C ALA A 353 14.36 -18.57 2.37
N GLN A 354 14.86 -19.81 2.19
CA GLN A 354 16.16 -20.23 2.73
C GLN A 354 17.30 -19.39 2.15
N GLY A 355 17.26 -19.07 0.85
CA GLY A 355 18.24 -18.20 0.21
C GLY A 355 18.30 -16.79 0.79
N LEU A 356 17.17 -16.25 1.30
CA LEU A 356 17.16 -14.97 2.02
C LEU A 356 17.71 -15.11 3.44
N VAL A 357 17.38 -16.22 4.13
CA VAL A 357 17.89 -16.52 5.48
C VAL A 357 19.41 -16.68 5.48
N ASP A 358 19.94 -17.49 4.56
CA ASP A 358 21.38 -17.83 4.49
C ASP A 358 22.25 -16.61 4.17
N ARG A 359 21.68 -15.61 3.50
CA ARG A 359 22.36 -14.36 3.12
C ARG A 359 22.21 -13.25 4.16
N ASP A 360 21.57 -13.54 5.31
CA ASP A 360 21.29 -12.58 6.38
C ASP A 360 20.52 -11.32 5.89
N LEU A 361 19.54 -11.54 5.01
CA LEU A 361 18.72 -10.49 4.42
C LEU A 361 17.39 -10.26 5.17
N LEU A 362 17.25 -10.78 6.39
CA LEU A 362 16.01 -10.84 7.18
C LEU A 362 16.21 -10.43 8.64
#